data_AF-A0A2T7P5N3-F1
#
_entry.id   AF-A0A2T7P5N3-F1
#
_cell.length_a   1.000
_cell.length_b   1.000
_cell.length_c   1.000
_cell.angle_alpha   90.00
_cell.angle_beta   90.00
_cell.angle_gamma   90.00
#
_symmetry.space_group_name_H-M   'P 1'
#
loop_
_entity.id
_entity.type
_entity.pdbx_description
1 polymer ?
#
loop_
_entity_poly.entity_id
_entity_poly.type
_entity_poly.pdbx_seq_one_letter_code
_entity_poly.pdbx_strand_id
1 'polypeptide(L)'
;MHHMVSPDISIAGVSERDKRPSTFPCPTCRSVITVPPGGVEQFQTNFYLNERIPTCEVCDGGKEAKYKCTNCGHNMCAKCQRCHAKFFTDHEVQPIASRCQQSPQQSLDPLNKETIADHIKVLEAALVTMGDEKVSLQRERQEVADVITKRAEALRALVTQAEECSQRALADWTKKLDEEIQAEMTFVRDRYCKIWQLSPQGGDKGQAAVTHRHKQTVLLSDYELNHYQQRGSKGREAKIIQHQYKDCAIDLQAVEAYIGTVWANSEPTGETSSLVSPLVYSETNAAERCGSDVHTASQTSDTTQLTQDLADIKHKVKTLELLVDSGSQHLNETELKGFKEESSKLKISLTALKEEVTKIQQTIVSFKGDMSSMQKNMIKMQEDLRVDNTGLKKDIATIKKDTTLLQKRNKSFHDDLSKDLKSFKENSSITVAFNGVLKEDREISRTRETLIMNVEKCNVGQAYDEETGVFTAPVTGTYFFLARALKAKGPEFCGLIITVDGSEATRSKSHDGELQAGVGCSLCT
;
A
#
# COMPACT_ATOMS: atom_id res chain seq x y z
N MET A 1 30.58 30.11 -35.07
CA MET A 1 29.17 29.65 -34.94
C MET A 1 29.16 28.55 -33.90
N HIS A 2 28.26 28.51 -32.91
CA HIS A 2 27.09 29.36 -32.68
C HIS A 2 27.36 30.55 -31.73
N HIS A 3 26.42 31.48 -31.68
CA HIS A 3 26.40 32.57 -30.69
C HIS A 3 25.73 32.08 -29.39
N MET A 4 26.19 32.60 -28.25
CA MET A 4 25.31 32.90 -27.12
C MET A 4 25.14 34.42 -27.04
N VAL A 5 23.94 34.86 -26.65
CA VAL A 5 23.50 36.25 -26.76
C VAL A 5 23.70 36.96 -25.42
N SER A 6 24.45 38.05 -25.43
CA SER A 6 24.46 39.02 -24.33
C SER A 6 23.17 39.84 -24.36
N PRO A 7 22.44 39.99 -23.24
CA PRO A 7 21.42 41.01 -23.11
C PRO A 7 22.06 42.33 -22.66
N ASP A 8 21.90 43.39 -23.46
CA ASP A 8 22.20 44.75 -23.02
C ASP A 8 21.22 45.19 -21.93
N ILE A 9 21.73 45.75 -20.83
CA ILE A 9 20.93 46.49 -19.84
C ILE A 9 21.65 47.81 -19.54
N SER A 10 20.90 48.91 -19.66
CA SER A 10 21.42 50.27 -19.75
C SER A 10 22.09 50.80 -18.49
N ILE A 11 23.04 51.73 -18.68
CA ILE A 11 23.71 52.46 -17.60
C ILE A 11 22.75 53.46 -16.95
N ALA A 12 22.40 53.23 -15.68
CA ALA A 12 21.85 54.24 -14.78
C ALA A 12 22.13 53.87 -13.31
N GLY A 13 22.42 54.88 -12.47
CA GLY A 13 22.55 54.72 -11.02
C GLY A 13 23.96 54.37 -10.52
N VAL A 14 24.67 55.38 -10.02
CA VAL A 14 25.76 55.17 -9.06
C VAL A 14 25.12 55.07 -7.68
N SER A 15 25.28 53.93 -7.01
CA SER A 15 25.05 53.78 -5.58
C SER A 15 26.15 52.95 -4.95
N GLU A 16 26.41 53.18 -3.67
CA GLU A 16 27.52 52.55 -2.96
C GLU A 16 27.26 51.05 -2.78
N ARG A 17 28.13 50.23 -3.37
CA ARG A 17 28.04 48.77 -3.21
C ARG A 17 28.57 48.38 -1.83
N ASP A 18 27.68 47.82 -1.00
CA ASP A 18 28.04 47.07 0.21
C ASP A 18 29.29 46.22 -0.04
N LYS A 19 30.33 46.36 0.79
CA LYS A 19 31.46 45.43 0.83
C LYS A 19 31.06 44.13 1.55
N ARG A 20 30.05 43.42 1.02
CA ARG A 20 29.72 42.07 1.51
C ARG A 20 30.89 41.15 1.21
N PRO A 21 31.51 40.50 2.21
CA PRO A 21 32.62 39.60 1.96
C PRO A 21 32.11 38.39 1.18
N SER A 22 32.81 38.01 0.12
CA SER A 22 32.47 36.83 -0.68
C SER A 22 32.49 35.58 0.20
N THR A 23 31.54 34.66 -0.01
CA THR A 23 31.43 33.41 0.76
C THR A 23 31.15 32.23 -0.17
N PHE A 24 31.54 31.02 0.23
CA PHE A 24 31.17 29.78 -0.44
C PHE A 24 30.92 28.65 0.57
N PRO A 25 30.04 27.67 0.27
CA PRO A 25 29.82 26.52 1.13
C PRO A 25 30.90 25.45 0.92
N CYS A 26 31.33 24.79 1.99
CA CYS A 26 32.14 23.58 1.90
C CYS A 26 31.39 22.47 1.12
N PRO A 27 31.99 21.79 0.13
CA PRO A 27 31.28 20.80 -0.67
C PRO A 27 30.80 19.58 0.14
N THR A 28 31.48 19.24 1.24
CA THR A 28 31.16 18.07 2.07
C THR A 28 30.12 18.40 3.15
N CYS A 29 30.40 19.36 4.04
CA CYS A 29 29.54 19.68 5.19
C CYS A 29 28.62 20.89 4.99
N ARG A 30 28.71 21.58 3.84
CA ARG A 30 27.92 22.77 3.47
C ARG A 30 28.05 24.00 4.38
N SER A 31 28.88 23.94 5.42
CA SER A 31 29.26 25.10 6.25
C SER A 31 29.79 26.24 5.38
N VAL A 32 29.32 27.46 5.64
CA VAL A 32 29.68 28.65 4.85
C VAL A 32 31.04 29.18 5.29
N ILE A 33 31.93 29.39 4.32
CA ILE A 33 33.31 29.86 4.50
C ILE A 33 33.43 31.26 3.87
N THR A 34 34.03 32.19 4.60
CA THR A 34 34.28 33.57 4.14
C THR A 34 35.62 33.68 3.43
N VAL A 35 35.66 34.37 2.29
CA VAL A 35 36.87 34.66 1.53
C VAL A 35 37.68 35.78 2.21
N PRO A 36 38.97 35.57 2.54
CA PRO A 36 39.80 36.61 3.16
C PRO A 36 40.05 37.84 2.25
N PRO A 37 40.44 39.00 2.82
CA PRO A 37 40.76 40.23 2.09
C PRO A 37 42.09 40.13 1.32
N GLY A 38 42.04 39.34 0.26
CA GLY A 38 43.12 38.95 -0.65
C GLY A 38 42.71 37.85 -1.63
N GLY A 39 41.48 37.32 -1.54
CA GLY A 39 40.97 36.32 -2.46
C GLY A 39 41.45 34.91 -2.14
N VAL A 40 41.63 34.09 -3.18
CA VAL A 40 41.97 32.67 -3.03
C VAL A 40 43.36 32.47 -2.41
N GLU A 41 44.30 33.41 -2.65
CA GLU A 41 45.70 33.34 -2.23
C GLU A 41 45.91 33.45 -0.71
N GLN A 42 44.92 33.94 0.04
CA GLN A 42 44.97 34.05 1.50
C GLN A 42 44.27 32.90 2.25
N PHE A 43 43.71 31.91 1.54
CA PHE A 43 43.30 30.68 2.21
C PHE A 43 44.50 29.90 2.71
N GLN A 44 44.36 29.20 3.83
CA GLN A 44 45.35 28.22 4.26
C GLN A 44 45.40 27.07 3.25
N THR A 45 46.39 27.10 2.37
CA THR A 45 46.62 26.04 1.38
C THR A 45 47.00 24.75 2.10
N ASN A 46 46.25 23.67 1.89
CA ASN A 46 46.65 22.35 2.36
C ASN A 46 47.90 21.90 1.60
N PHE A 47 49.08 22.03 2.23
CA PHE A 47 50.38 21.70 1.66
C PHE A 47 50.59 20.18 1.53
N TYR A 48 49.93 19.57 0.56
CA TYR A 48 50.27 18.23 0.07
C TYR A 48 51.57 18.28 -0.74
N LEU A 49 52.69 18.43 -0.03
CA LEU A 49 54.03 18.27 -0.59
C LEU A 49 54.29 16.78 -0.88
N ASN A 50 53.81 16.30 -2.03
CA ASN A 50 54.37 15.09 -2.64
C ASN A 50 55.86 15.36 -2.89
N GLU A 51 56.74 14.55 -2.29
CA GLU A 51 58.20 14.76 -2.25
C GLU A 51 58.86 14.58 -3.64
N ARG A 52 58.67 15.56 -4.52
CA ARG A 52 59.50 15.72 -5.73
C ARG A 52 60.86 16.26 -5.32
N ILE A 53 61.72 15.33 -4.89
CA ILE A 53 63.15 15.56 -4.70
C ILE A 53 63.70 16.23 -5.97
N PRO A 54 64.25 17.46 -5.90
CA PRO A 54 64.72 18.17 -7.08
C PRO A 54 65.90 17.43 -7.70
N THR A 55 65.96 17.39 -9.03
CA THR A 55 67.06 16.75 -9.78
C THR A 55 68.08 17.78 -10.24
N CYS A 56 69.30 17.30 -10.51
CA CYS A 56 70.44 18.11 -10.91
C CYS A 56 70.35 18.51 -12.39
N GLU A 57 69.99 19.76 -12.65
CA GLU A 57 69.86 20.36 -14.00
C GLU A 57 71.20 20.45 -14.74
N VAL A 58 72.32 20.33 -14.03
CA VAL A 58 73.70 20.48 -14.55
C VAL A 58 74.35 19.13 -14.92
N CYS A 59 73.62 18.01 -14.91
CA CYS A 59 74.11 16.76 -15.50
C CYS A 59 72.99 15.77 -15.88
N ASP A 60 73.19 15.07 -16.99
CA ASP A 60 72.22 14.13 -17.58
C ASP A 60 71.96 12.88 -16.72
N GLY A 61 72.76 12.67 -15.67
CA GLY A 61 72.65 11.53 -14.76
C GLY A 61 71.50 11.58 -13.75
N GLY A 62 70.55 12.52 -13.88
CA GLY A 62 69.27 12.55 -13.13
C GLY A 62 69.37 12.64 -11.60
N LYS A 63 70.55 12.95 -11.06
CA LYS A 63 70.84 12.81 -9.62
C LYS A 63 70.13 13.86 -8.78
N GLU A 64 69.78 13.52 -7.55
CA GLU A 64 69.31 14.47 -6.54
C GLU A 64 70.18 15.74 -6.47
N ALA A 65 69.54 16.89 -6.59
CA ALA A 65 70.12 18.19 -6.29
C ALA A 65 70.04 18.43 -4.78
N LYS A 66 71.20 18.74 -4.18
CA LYS A 66 71.32 19.10 -2.76
C LYS A 66 71.70 20.57 -2.56
N TYR A 67 71.96 21.28 -3.66
CA TYR A 67 72.44 22.66 -3.70
C TYR A 67 71.77 23.42 -4.84
N LYS A 68 71.59 24.72 -4.68
CA LYS A 68 71.10 25.63 -5.72
C LYS A 68 72.01 26.84 -5.81
N CYS A 69 72.39 27.24 -7.03
CA CYS A 69 73.09 28.51 -7.23
C CYS A 69 72.09 29.67 -7.18
N THR A 70 72.42 30.72 -6.42
CA THR A 70 71.59 31.93 -6.34
C THR A 70 71.75 32.82 -7.58
N ASN A 71 72.97 32.89 -8.16
CA ASN A 71 73.27 33.68 -9.35
C ASN A 71 72.66 33.11 -10.64
N CYS A 72 72.89 31.80 -10.92
CA CYS A 72 72.44 31.16 -12.17
C CYS A 72 71.16 30.33 -12.02
N GLY A 73 70.59 30.25 -10.81
CA GLY A 73 69.33 29.55 -10.53
C GLY A 73 69.40 28.02 -10.52
N HIS A 74 70.40 27.41 -11.14
CA HIS A 74 70.44 25.95 -11.36
C HIS A 74 70.53 25.12 -10.07
N ASN A 75 69.77 24.03 -10.04
CA ASN A 75 69.81 22.97 -9.04
C ASN A 75 70.92 21.95 -9.36
N MET A 76 71.73 21.59 -8.35
CA MET A 76 72.98 20.85 -8.52
C MET A 76 73.17 19.72 -7.50
N CYS A 77 73.64 18.57 -7.97
CA CYS A 77 74.17 17.52 -7.11
C CYS A 77 75.56 17.89 -6.55
N ALA A 78 76.00 17.18 -5.51
CA ALA A 78 77.28 17.38 -4.82
C ALA A 78 78.55 17.15 -5.68
N LYS A 79 78.42 16.74 -6.95
CA LYS A 79 79.52 16.75 -7.93
C LYS A 79 79.49 18.03 -8.76
N CYS A 80 78.35 18.39 -9.33
CA CYS A 80 78.21 19.58 -10.18
C CYS A 80 78.44 20.88 -9.41
N GLN A 81 78.02 20.98 -8.14
CA GLN A 81 78.34 22.13 -7.28
C GLN A 81 79.86 22.36 -7.14
N ARG A 82 80.66 21.28 -6.96
CA ARG A 82 82.13 21.37 -6.84
C ARG A 82 82.83 21.66 -8.16
N CYS A 83 82.21 21.37 -9.29
CA CYS A 83 82.69 21.82 -10.60
C CYS A 83 82.34 23.30 -10.82
N HIS A 84 81.09 23.68 -10.57
CA HIS A 84 80.59 25.04 -10.75
C HIS A 84 81.39 26.06 -9.93
N ALA A 85 81.61 25.80 -8.64
CA ALA A 85 82.40 26.67 -7.76
C ALA A 85 83.91 26.75 -8.12
N LYS A 86 84.41 25.93 -9.05
CA LYS A 86 85.79 26.03 -9.59
C LYS A 86 85.89 26.83 -10.89
N PHE A 87 84.81 26.92 -11.65
CA PHE A 87 84.78 27.64 -12.94
C PHE A 87 84.06 28.99 -12.85
N PHE A 88 83.20 29.16 -11.83
CA PHE A 88 82.45 30.38 -11.55
C PHE A 88 82.64 30.74 -10.07
N THR A 89 83.77 31.38 -9.76
CA THR A 89 84.12 31.84 -8.40
C THR A 89 83.14 32.85 -7.82
N ASP A 90 82.49 33.61 -8.71
CA ASP A 90 81.67 34.77 -8.40
C ASP A 90 80.19 34.38 -8.22
N HIS A 91 79.90 33.07 -8.26
CA HIS A 91 78.57 32.49 -8.08
C HIS A 91 78.43 31.83 -6.72
N GLU A 92 77.51 32.34 -5.89
CA GLU A 92 77.17 31.74 -4.61
C GLU A 92 76.26 30.51 -4.80
N VAL A 93 76.49 29.48 -3.99
CA VAL A 93 75.74 28.21 -4.05
C VAL A 93 75.34 27.77 -2.64
N GLN A 94 74.03 27.70 -2.40
CA GLN A 94 73.44 27.42 -1.08
C GLN A 94 72.82 26.00 -1.03
N PRO A 95 72.77 25.35 0.14
CA PRO A 95 72.09 24.06 0.29
C PRO A 95 70.57 24.18 0.10
N ILE A 96 69.95 23.17 -0.53
CA ILE A 96 68.49 23.06 -0.59
C ILE A 96 68.00 22.47 0.74
N ALA A 97 67.62 23.34 1.68
CA ALA A 97 67.21 22.93 3.01
C ALA A 97 65.79 22.35 3.03
N SER A 98 65.66 21.05 3.32
CA SER A 98 64.37 20.37 3.52
C SER A 98 63.64 20.93 4.74
N ARG A 99 62.70 21.85 4.52
CA ARG A 99 62.01 22.65 5.56
C ARG A 99 60.90 21.87 6.26
N CYS A 100 61.23 20.72 6.86
CA CYS A 100 60.27 19.79 7.49
C CYS A 100 60.76 19.22 8.84
N GLN A 101 61.07 20.10 9.81
CA GLN A 101 61.28 19.72 11.23
C GLN A 101 60.63 20.70 12.23
N GLN A 102 59.56 21.40 11.84
CA GLN A 102 58.78 22.28 12.74
C GLN A 102 57.27 22.15 12.50
N SER A 103 56.73 20.96 12.81
CA SER A 103 55.31 20.82 13.14
C SER A 103 55.15 20.95 14.66
N PRO A 104 54.36 21.90 15.18
CA PRO A 104 54.04 21.93 16.60
C PRO A 104 53.10 20.77 16.92
N GLN A 105 53.59 19.77 17.66
CA GLN A 105 52.74 18.72 18.24
C GLN A 105 51.87 19.33 19.33
N GLN A 106 50.72 19.91 18.94
CA GLN A 106 49.67 20.27 19.89
C GLN A 106 49.16 18.98 20.56
N SER A 107 49.37 18.88 21.87
CA SER A 107 48.96 17.73 22.67
C SER A 107 47.45 17.69 22.82
N LEU A 108 46.77 16.98 21.91
CA LEU A 108 45.44 16.46 22.19
C LEU A 108 45.56 15.41 23.30
N ASP A 109 45.14 15.82 24.50
CA ASP A 109 45.28 15.11 25.78
C ASP A 109 44.92 13.62 25.67
N PRO A 110 45.77 12.68 26.15
CA PRO A 110 45.51 11.24 26.00
C PRO A 110 44.15 10.81 26.54
N LEU A 111 43.72 11.44 27.64
CA LEU A 111 42.43 11.20 28.31
C LEU A 111 41.24 11.28 27.35
N ASN A 112 41.26 12.21 26.39
CA ASN A 112 40.14 12.40 25.46
C ASN A 112 40.04 11.28 24.41
N LYS A 113 41.15 10.62 24.05
CA LYS A 113 41.15 9.62 22.97
C LYS A 113 40.48 8.31 23.39
N GLU A 114 40.74 7.88 24.61
CA GLU A 114 40.16 6.67 25.19
C GLU A 114 38.65 6.87 25.45
N THR A 115 38.26 8.01 26.05
CA THR A 115 36.85 8.38 26.23
C THR A 115 36.08 8.46 24.91
N ILE A 116 36.66 9.04 23.85
CA ILE A 116 36.04 9.07 22.51
C ILE A 116 35.89 7.65 21.93
N ALA A 117 36.90 6.80 22.07
CA ALA A 117 36.84 5.42 21.58
C ALA A 117 35.75 4.60 22.29
N ASP A 118 35.58 4.75 23.60
CA ASP A 118 34.53 4.07 24.35
C ASP A 118 33.13 4.62 24.08
N HIS A 119 32.99 5.94 23.90
CA HIS A 119 31.75 6.54 23.43
C HIS A 119 31.34 6.01 22.04
N ILE A 120 32.30 5.82 21.12
CA ILE A 120 32.04 5.21 19.81
C ILE A 120 31.54 3.77 19.97
N LYS A 121 32.23 2.90 20.74
CA LYS A 121 31.79 1.51 20.99
C LYS A 121 30.37 1.42 21.55
N VAL A 122 30.02 2.29 22.51
CA VAL A 122 28.68 2.31 23.13
C VAL A 122 27.62 2.74 22.12
N LEU A 123 27.91 3.74 21.27
CA LEU A 123 27.00 4.17 20.22
C LEU A 123 26.86 3.13 19.10
N GLU A 124 27.94 2.46 18.70
CA GLU A 124 27.92 1.34 17.74
C GLU A 124 27.07 0.18 18.26
N ALA A 125 27.26 -0.23 19.52
CA ALA A 125 26.45 -1.26 20.15
C ALA A 125 24.96 -0.86 20.22
N ALA A 126 24.66 0.37 20.61
CA ALA A 126 23.27 0.87 20.66
C ALA A 126 22.62 0.94 19.27
N LEU A 127 23.39 1.30 18.23
CA LEU A 127 22.92 1.30 16.83
C LEU A 127 22.64 -0.11 16.30
N VAL A 128 23.40 -1.11 16.72
CA VAL A 128 23.10 -2.53 16.44
C VAL A 128 21.80 -2.94 17.13
N THR A 129 21.66 -2.71 18.45
CA THR A 129 20.44 -3.06 19.21
C THR A 129 19.19 -2.40 18.63
N MET A 130 19.21 -1.08 18.36
CA MET A 130 18.08 -0.39 17.71
C MET A 130 17.81 -0.88 16.29
N GLY A 131 18.82 -1.41 15.59
CA GLY A 131 18.67 -2.09 14.30
C GLY A 131 17.89 -3.39 14.44
N ASP A 132 18.28 -4.24 15.40
CA ASP A 132 17.63 -5.52 15.68
C ASP A 132 16.20 -5.36 16.23
N GLU A 133 15.97 -4.40 17.13
CA GLU A 133 14.64 -4.01 17.63
C GLU A 133 13.72 -3.60 16.46
N LYS A 134 14.22 -2.77 15.55
CA LYS A 134 13.48 -2.34 14.35
C LYS A 134 13.18 -3.51 13.41
N VAL A 135 14.05 -4.51 13.32
CA VAL A 135 13.81 -5.74 12.54
C VAL A 135 12.77 -6.63 13.21
N SER A 136 12.80 -6.76 14.55
CA SER A 136 11.78 -7.51 15.31
C SER A 136 10.40 -6.87 15.15
N LEU A 137 10.29 -5.56 15.35
CA LEU A 137 9.03 -4.82 15.23
C LEU A 137 8.43 -4.89 13.81
N GLN A 138 9.26 -4.93 12.75
CA GLN A 138 8.74 -5.17 11.40
C GLN A 138 8.28 -6.62 11.17
N ARG A 139 8.89 -7.61 11.84
CA ARG A 139 8.45 -9.01 11.81
C ARG A 139 7.12 -9.17 12.54
N GLU A 140 7.03 -8.71 13.78
CA GLU A 140 5.81 -8.74 14.60
C GLU A 140 4.65 -8.04 13.91
N ARG A 141 4.89 -6.87 13.31
CA ARG A 141 3.92 -6.16 12.45
C ARG A 141 3.40 -7.03 11.30
N GLN A 142 4.28 -7.80 10.63
CA GLN A 142 3.87 -8.67 9.54
C GLN A 142 3.08 -9.88 10.04
N GLU A 143 3.50 -10.50 11.16
CA GLU A 143 2.80 -11.63 11.78
C GLU A 143 1.38 -11.24 12.22
N VAL A 144 1.20 -10.05 12.79
CA VAL A 144 -0.14 -9.50 13.13
C VAL A 144 -0.97 -9.21 11.87
N ALA A 145 -0.38 -8.62 10.82
CA ALA A 145 -1.07 -8.35 9.56
C ALA A 145 -1.52 -9.64 8.85
N ASP A 146 -0.70 -10.69 8.89
CA ASP A 146 -1.02 -12.02 8.39
C ASP A 146 -2.20 -12.66 9.13
N VAL A 147 -2.28 -12.51 10.45
CA VAL A 147 -3.40 -13.02 11.27
C VAL A 147 -4.69 -12.26 10.95
N ILE A 148 -4.64 -10.93 10.90
CA ILE A 148 -5.78 -10.07 10.49
C ILE A 148 -6.30 -10.50 9.12
N THR A 149 -5.40 -10.71 8.15
CA THR A 149 -5.74 -11.12 6.78
C THR A 149 -6.43 -12.47 6.76
N LYS A 150 -5.87 -13.49 7.43
CA LYS A 150 -6.44 -14.85 7.52
C LYS A 150 -7.83 -14.86 8.16
N ARG A 151 -8.08 -14.03 9.18
CA ARG A 151 -9.40 -13.87 9.80
C ARG A 151 -10.40 -13.19 8.86
N ALA A 152 -9.98 -12.15 8.13
CA ALA A 152 -10.83 -11.51 7.11
C ALA A 152 -11.14 -12.45 5.92
N GLU A 153 -10.24 -13.36 5.57
CA GLU A 153 -10.50 -14.41 4.57
C GLU A 153 -11.50 -15.45 5.07
N ALA A 154 -11.39 -15.89 6.34
CA ALA A 154 -12.35 -16.81 6.95
C ALA A 154 -13.79 -16.25 6.97
N LEU A 155 -13.97 -14.98 7.35
CA LEU A 155 -15.29 -14.33 7.28
C LEU A 155 -15.83 -14.23 5.85
N ARG A 156 -14.98 -13.88 4.88
CA ARG A 156 -15.39 -13.82 3.46
C ARG A 156 -15.83 -15.20 2.95
N ALA A 157 -15.11 -16.26 3.30
CA ALA A 157 -15.49 -17.63 2.94
C ALA A 157 -16.88 -18.04 3.51
N LEU A 158 -17.17 -17.67 4.76
CA LEU A 158 -18.48 -17.93 5.38
C LEU A 158 -19.61 -17.14 4.68
N VAL A 159 -19.36 -15.88 4.30
CA VAL A 159 -20.32 -15.07 3.53
C VAL A 159 -20.57 -15.67 2.15
N THR A 160 -19.53 -16.06 1.41
CA THR A 160 -19.68 -16.74 0.11
C THR A 160 -20.43 -18.06 0.24
N GLN A 161 -20.19 -18.86 1.29
CA GLN A 161 -20.94 -20.08 1.53
C GLN A 161 -22.44 -19.82 1.80
N ALA A 162 -22.76 -18.76 2.55
CA ALA A 162 -24.14 -18.35 2.81
C ALA A 162 -24.84 -17.82 1.53
N GLU A 163 -24.11 -17.07 0.71
CA GLU A 163 -24.55 -16.60 -0.62
C GLU A 163 -24.88 -17.78 -1.54
N GLU A 164 -23.94 -18.72 -1.72
CA GLU A 164 -24.14 -19.93 -2.53
C GLU A 164 -25.35 -20.74 -2.07
N CYS A 165 -25.51 -20.96 -0.77
CA CYS A 165 -26.66 -21.69 -0.23
C CYS A 165 -27.98 -20.97 -0.51
N SER A 166 -28.00 -19.64 -0.43
CA SER A 166 -29.18 -18.82 -0.71
C SER A 166 -29.53 -18.82 -2.21
N GLN A 167 -28.52 -18.70 -3.09
CA GLN A 167 -28.69 -18.76 -4.54
C GLN A 167 -29.14 -20.15 -5.01
N ARG A 168 -28.61 -21.22 -4.40
CA ARG A 168 -29.01 -22.61 -4.68
C ARG A 168 -30.47 -22.85 -4.31
N ALA A 169 -30.90 -22.44 -3.11
CA ALA A 169 -32.29 -22.52 -2.69
C ALA A 169 -33.23 -21.71 -3.60
N LEU A 170 -32.81 -20.52 -4.05
CA LEU A 170 -33.56 -19.73 -5.03
C LEU A 170 -33.69 -20.44 -6.38
N ALA A 171 -32.62 -21.08 -6.87
CA ALA A 171 -32.64 -21.84 -8.11
C ALA A 171 -33.55 -23.08 -8.02
N ASP A 172 -33.50 -23.83 -6.92
CA ASP A 172 -34.34 -25.01 -6.69
C ASP A 172 -35.84 -24.63 -6.62
N TRP A 173 -36.18 -23.55 -5.91
CA TRP A 173 -37.55 -23.01 -5.89
C TRP A 173 -38.00 -22.54 -7.27
N THR A 174 -37.15 -21.80 -8.00
CA THR A 174 -37.45 -21.31 -9.35
C THR A 174 -37.71 -22.47 -10.32
N LYS A 175 -36.86 -23.50 -10.27
CA LYS A 175 -37.00 -24.71 -11.08
C LYS A 175 -38.32 -25.42 -10.80
N LYS A 176 -38.66 -25.68 -9.53
CA LYS A 176 -39.94 -26.30 -9.15
C LYS A 176 -41.14 -25.47 -9.65
N LEU A 177 -41.03 -24.15 -9.57
CA LEU A 177 -42.07 -23.22 -10.01
C LEU A 177 -42.31 -23.29 -11.52
N ASP A 178 -41.24 -23.39 -12.31
CA ASP A 178 -41.31 -23.63 -13.76
C ASP A 178 -41.85 -25.04 -14.06
N GLU A 179 -41.37 -26.10 -13.41
CA GLU A 179 -41.88 -27.47 -13.60
C GLU A 179 -43.39 -27.57 -13.37
N GLU A 180 -43.93 -26.92 -12.31
CA GLU A 180 -45.37 -26.78 -12.09
C GLU A 180 -46.09 -26.04 -13.25
N ILE A 181 -45.49 -24.95 -13.75
CA ILE A 181 -46.07 -24.15 -14.83
C ILE A 181 -46.03 -24.90 -16.18
N GLN A 182 -44.92 -25.55 -16.52
CA GLN A 182 -44.77 -26.34 -17.76
C GLN A 182 -45.71 -27.55 -17.77
N ALA A 183 -45.87 -28.24 -16.64
CA ALA A 183 -46.82 -29.34 -16.50
C ALA A 183 -48.26 -28.85 -16.75
N GLU A 184 -48.66 -27.74 -16.14
CA GLU A 184 -50.00 -27.17 -16.33
C GLU A 184 -50.21 -26.62 -17.75
N MET A 185 -49.21 -25.93 -18.34
CA MET A 185 -49.26 -25.50 -19.74
C MET A 185 -49.39 -26.69 -20.70
N THR A 186 -48.77 -27.83 -20.39
CA THR A 186 -48.88 -29.05 -21.19
C THR A 186 -50.26 -29.68 -21.09
N PHE A 187 -50.83 -29.76 -19.87
CA PHE A 187 -52.21 -30.19 -19.65
C PHE A 187 -53.24 -29.29 -20.37
N VAL A 188 -53.07 -27.96 -20.28
CA VAL A 188 -53.94 -26.99 -20.96
C VAL A 188 -53.83 -27.10 -22.49
N ARG A 189 -52.63 -27.30 -23.05
CA ARG A 189 -52.43 -27.57 -24.49
C ARG A 189 -53.13 -28.84 -24.94
N ASP A 190 -53.02 -29.93 -24.18
CA ASP A 190 -53.69 -31.20 -24.47
C ASP A 190 -55.23 -31.07 -24.43
N ARG A 191 -55.79 -30.46 -23.37
CA ARG A 191 -57.21 -30.10 -23.27
C ARG A 191 -57.66 -29.22 -24.45
N TYR A 192 -56.88 -28.20 -24.80
CA TYR A 192 -57.17 -27.33 -25.94
C TYR A 192 -57.24 -28.11 -27.26
N CYS A 193 -56.25 -28.97 -27.55
CA CYS A 193 -56.25 -29.81 -28.76
C CYS A 193 -57.48 -30.73 -28.82
N LYS A 194 -57.84 -31.38 -27.71
CA LYS A 194 -59.02 -32.26 -27.62
C LYS A 194 -60.34 -31.52 -27.81
N ILE A 195 -60.45 -30.29 -27.31
CA ILE A 195 -61.64 -29.44 -27.49
C ILE A 195 -61.67 -28.84 -28.91
N TRP A 196 -60.51 -28.47 -29.48
CA TRP A 196 -60.40 -27.96 -30.84
C TRP A 196 -60.83 -29.00 -31.90
N GLN A 197 -60.55 -30.28 -31.67
CA GLN A 197 -61.05 -31.39 -32.50
C GLN A 197 -62.59 -31.55 -32.49
N LEU A 198 -63.30 -30.91 -31.56
CA LEU A 198 -64.77 -30.85 -31.54
C LEU A 198 -65.33 -29.58 -32.21
N SER A 199 -64.47 -28.65 -32.64
CA SER A 199 -64.85 -27.41 -33.33
C SER A 199 -65.07 -27.66 -34.83
N PRO A 200 -66.09 -27.04 -35.48
CA PRO A 200 -66.30 -27.17 -36.92
C PRO A 200 -65.19 -26.52 -37.77
N GLN A 201 -64.22 -25.81 -37.16
CA GLN A 201 -63.00 -25.32 -37.83
C GLN A 201 -61.82 -26.31 -37.70
N GLY A 202 -62.02 -27.45 -37.03
CA GLY A 202 -60.99 -28.38 -36.55
C GLY A 202 -60.49 -29.45 -37.52
N GLY A 203 -60.81 -29.36 -38.82
CA GLY A 203 -60.21 -30.20 -39.86
C GLY A 203 -61.14 -31.23 -40.51
N ASP A 204 -60.93 -31.43 -41.81
CA ASP A 204 -61.78 -32.23 -42.68
C ASP A 204 -61.37 -33.71 -42.67
N LYS A 205 -62.17 -34.58 -42.01
CA LYS A 205 -62.62 -35.89 -42.51
C LYS A 205 -63.31 -36.74 -41.43
N GLY A 206 -64.53 -37.19 -41.75
CA GLY A 206 -65.26 -38.20 -40.99
C GLY A 206 -66.18 -37.65 -39.91
N GLN A 207 -67.48 -37.61 -40.20
CA GLN A 207 -68.52 -37.36 -39.21
C GLN A 207 -68.71 -38.58 -38.29
N ALA A 208 -67.73 -38.84 -37.41
CA ALA A 208 -67.93 -39.75 -36.30
C ALA A 208 -68.98 -39.15 -35.35
N ALA A 209 -70.05 -39.89 -35.06
CA ALA A 209 -71.16 -39.41 -34.24
C ALA A 209 -70.74 -39.28 -32.76
N VAL A 210 -70.16 -38.13 -32.40
CA VAL A 210 -69.72 -37.83 -31.02
C VAL A 210 -70.94 -37.77 -30.09
N THR A 211 -71.21 -38.90 -29.42
CA THR A 211 -72.32 -39.05 -28.48
C THR A 211 -72.27 -38.01 -27.36
N HIS A 212 -73.43 -37.63 -26.83
CA HIS A 212 -73.55 -36.61 -25.77
C HIS A 212 -72.65 -36.91 -24.55
N ARG A 213 -72.54 -38.20 -24.19
CA ARG A 213 -71.70 -38.67 -23.08
C ARG A 213 -70.19 -38.49 -23.33
N HIS A 214 -69.73 -38.45 -24.57
CA HIS A 214 -68.35 -38.08 -24.93
C HIS A 214 -68.11 -36.57 -24.90
N LYS A 215 -69.11 -35.75 -25.28
CA LYS A 215 -68.98 -34.28 -25.20
C LYS A 215 -68.83 -33.81 -23.75
N GLN A 216 -69.58 -34.42 -22.82
CA GLN A 216 -69.52 -34.10 -21.39
C GLN A 216 -68.19 -34.47 -20.70
N THR A 217 -67.37 -35.36 -21.26
CA THR A 217 -66.05 -35.72 -20.69
C THR A 217 -64.88 -34.98 -21.33
N VAL A 218 -65.02 -34.47 -22.56
CA VAL A 218 -63.94 -33.77 -23.29
C VAL A 218 -63.95 -32.25 -23.06
N LEU A 219 -65.12 -31.65 -22.81
CA LEU A 219 -65.23 -30.24 -22.44
C LEU A 219 -64.68 -29.98 -21.01
N LEU A 220 -64.36 -28.72 -20.72
CA LEU A 220 -64.05 -28.27 -19.36
C LEU A 220 -65.34 -28.22 -18.53
N SER A 221 -65.23 -28.56 -17.24
CA SER A 221 -66.26 -28.23 -16.24
C SER A 221 -66.33 -26.72 -15.99
N ASP A 222 -67.44 -26.23 -15.44
CA ASP A 222 -67.60 -24.81 -15.09
C ASP A 222 -66.54 -24.34 -14.08
N TYR A 223 -66.05 -25.25 -13.22
CA TYR A 223 -64.95 -25.00 -12.30
C TYR A 223 -63.61 -24.80 -13.03
N GLU A 224 -63.24 -25.72 -13.92
CA GLU A 224 -62.03 -25.59 -14.75
C GLU A 224 -62.09 -24.33 -15.64
N LEU A 225 -63.26 -24.05 -16.22
CA LEU A 225 -63.48 -22.88 -17.07
C LEU A 225 -63.30 -21.57 -16.29
N ASN A 226 -63.91 -21.46 -15.11
CA ASN A 226 -63.76 -20.31 -14.22
C ASN A 226 -62.30 -20.16 -13.74
N HIS A 227 -61.63 -21.27 -13.36
CA HIS A 227 -60.22 -21.27 -12.99
C HIS A 227 -59.31 -20.70 -14.11
N TYR A 228 -59.47 -21.17 -15.34
CA TYR A 228 -58.66 -20.68 -16.46
C TYR A 228 -59.07 -19.27 -16.92
N GLN A 229 -60.34 -18.87 -16.78
CA GLN A 229 -60.78 -17.48 -16.98
C GLN A 229 -60.16 -16.53 -15.95
N GLN A 230 -60.10 -16.91 -14.67
CA GLN A 230 -59.42 -16.13 -13.63
C GLN A 230 -57.92 -16.05 -13.89
N ARG A 231 -57.29 -17.16 -14.28
CA ARG A 231 -55.86 -17.19 -14.65
C ARG A 231 -55.54 -16.30 -15.87
N GLY A 232 -56.45 -16.20 -16.83
CA GLY A 232 -56.32 -15.33 -18.01
C GLY A 232 -56.64 -13.85 -17.76
N SER A 233 -57.49 -13.54 -16.78
CA SER A 233 -57.88 -12.16 -16.43
C SER A 233 -57.04 -11.54 -15.30
N LYS A 234 -56.33 -12.35 -14.51
CA LYS A 234 -55.25 -11.90 -13.60
C LYS A 234 -54.02 -11.44 -14.40
N GLY A 235 -54.09 -10.22 -14.92
CA GLY A 235 -53.01 -9.58 -15.68
C GLY A 235 -51.71 -9.46 -14.89
N ARG A 236 -50.76 -10.38 -15.13
CA ARG A 236 -49.40 -10.41 -14.58
C ARG A 236 -49.25 -10.62 -13.06
N GLU A 237 -50.23 -11.24 -12.39
CA GLU A 237 -49.94 -11.90 -11.10
C GLU A 237 -49.12 -13.18 -11.35
N ALA A 238 -47.82 -13.02 -11.56
CA ALA A 238 -46.87 -14.13 -11.58
C ALA A 238 -46.80 -14.78 -10.18
N LYS A 239 -46.40 -16.06 -10.11
CA LYS A 239 -46.00 -16.66 -8.82
C LYS A 239 -44.73 -15.95 -8.33
N ILE A 240 -44.85 -15.08 -7.33
CA ILE A 240 -43.74 -14.28 -6.80
C ILE A 240 -42.91 -15.12 -5.82
N ILE A 241 -41.59 -15.17 -6.01
CA ILE A 241 -40.66 -15.69 -5.00
C ILE A 241 -40.39 -14.56 -3.99
N GLN A 242 -40.74 -14.77 -2.73
CA GLN A 242 -40.45 -13.85 -1.64
C GLN A 242 -39.10 -14.19 -1.00
N HIS A 243 -38.29 -13.16 -0.73
CA HIS A 243 -37.04 -13.27 0.01
C HIS A 243 -37.11 -12.33 1.23
N GLN A 244 -36.59 -12.79 2.38
CA GLN A 244 -36.58 -12.04 3.63
C GLN A 244 -35.13 -11.94 4.13
N TYR A 245 -34.71 -10.72 4.45
CA TYR A 245 -33.39 -10.38 4.98
C TYR A 245 -33.54 -9.47 6.20
N LYS A 246 -32.43 -9.22 6.89
CA LYS A 246 -32.34 -8.32 8.06
C LYS A 246 -31.02 -7.56 7.98
N ASP A 247 -31.07 -6.28 7.64
CA ASP A 247 -29.86 -5.45 7.49
C ASP A 247 -29.07 -5.30 8.80
N CYS A 248 -29.76 -5.41 9.95
CA CYS A 248 -29.16 -5.40 11.28
C CYS A 248 -28.64 -6.76 11.78
N ALA A 249 -28.54 -7.79 10.92
CA ALA A 249 -28.08 -9.12 11.32
C ALA A 249 -26.55 -9.26 11.47
N ILE A 250 -25.78 -8.30 10.94
CA ILE A 250 -24.32 -8.25 11.09
C ILE A 250 -23.98 -7.06 11.98
N ASP A 251 -23.42 -7.35 13.16
CA ASP A 251 -22.83 -6.33 14.02
C ASP A 251 -21.36 -6.10 13.63
N LEU A 252 -21.02 -4.84 13.36
CA LEU A 252 -19.65 -4.45 13.01
C LEU A 252 -18.71 -4.60 14.22
N GLN A 253 -19.18 -4.37 15.45
CA GLN A 253 -18.34 -4.51 16.66
C GLN A 253 -17.93 -5.97 16.89
N ALA A 254 -18.86 -6.92 16.70
CA ALA A 254 -18.56 -8.35 16.71
C ALA A 254 -17.56 -8.75 15.60
N VAL A 255 -17.63 -8.13 14.41
CA VAL A 255 -16.65 -8.36 13.33
C VAL A 255 -15.28 -7.79 13.69
N GLU A 256 -15.20 -6.56 14.21
CA GLU A 256 -13.96 -5.93 14.65
C GLU A 256 -13.29 -6.72 15.79
N ALA A 257 -14.07 -7.16 16.78
CA ALA A 257 -13.59 -8.03 17.87
C ALA A 257 -13.09 -9.39 17.35
N TYR A 258 -13.73 -9.97 16.32
CA TYR A 258 -13.26 -11.19 15.68
C TYR A 258 -11.95 -10.97 14.90
N ILE A 259 -11.85 -9.92 14.08
CA ILE A 259 -10.63 -9.59 13.33
C ILE A 259 -9.46 -9.31 14.28
N GLY A 260 -9.73 -8.60 15.37
CA GLY A 260 -8.76 -8.22 16.39
C GLY A 260 -8.31 -6.77 16.25
N THR A 261 -8.19 -6.10 17.39
CA THR A 261 -7.77 -4.70 17.55
C THR A 261 -6.29 -4.61 17.91
N VAL A 262 -5.61 -3.57 17.41
CA VAL A 262 -4.17 -3.36 17.62
C VAL A 262 -3.96 -2.16 18.55
N TRP A 263 -3.12 -2.34 19.57
CA TRP A 263 -2.78 -1.32 20.56
C TRP A 263 -1.27 -1.20 20.72
N ALA A 264 -0.79 -0.04 21.15
CA ALA A 264 0.59 0.20 21.56
C ALA A 264 0.61 0.67 23.01
N ASN A 265 1.00 -0.21 23.93
CA ASN A 265 1.37 0.02 25.34
C ASN A 265 0.56 1.08 26.14
N SER A 266 -0.74 1.18 25.88
CA SER A 266 -1.72 1.79 26.78
C SER A 266 -3.12 1.24 26.45
N GLU A 267 -3.88 0.89 27.48
CA GLU A 267 -5.16 0.20 27.39
C GLU A 267 -6.32 1.22 27.45
N PRO A 268 -7.33 1.16 26.56
CA PRO A 268 -8.54 1.94 26.72
C PRO A 268 -9.50 1.22 27.66
N THR A 269 -9.65 1.70 28.90
CA THR A 269 -10.76 1.33 29.78
C THR A 269 -12.09 1.63 29.07
N GLY A 270 -12.84 0.59 28.73
CA GLY A 270 -14.03 0.72 27.90
C GLY A 270 -15.29 1.10 28.67
N GLU A 271 -16.32 1.49 27.92
CA GLU A 271 -17.69 1.58 28.43
C GLU A 271 -18.67 1.15 27.34
N THR A 272 -19.51 0.15 27.64
CA THR A 272 -20.55 -0.36 26.74
C THR A 272 -21.84 0.42 26.92
N SER A 273 -22.54 0.78 25.85
CA SER A 273 -23.97 1.10 25.94
C SER A 273 -24.74 0.67 24.70
N SER A 274 -25.64 -0.29 24.91
CA SER A 274 -26.76 -0.59 24.01
C SER A 274 -28.01 0.10 24.57
N LEU A 275 -28.99 0.41 23.71
CA LEU A 275 -30.41 0.06 23.93
C LEU A 275 -31.33 0.63 22.83
N VAL A 276 -32.33 -0.16 22.42
CA VAL A 276 -33.45 0.26 21.55
C VAL A 276 -34.72 -0.50 21.98
N SER A 277 -35.83 0.20 22.25
CA SER A 277 -37.22 -0.17 21.84
C SER A 277 -38.32 0.70 22.48
N PRO A 278 -39.49 0.93 21.81
CA PRO A 278 -40.66 1.66 22.31
C PRO A 278 -41.93 0.79 22.54
N LEU A 279 -43.08 1.36 22.97
CA LEU A 279 -44.48 1.07 22.49
C LEU A 279 -45.60 1.91 23.19
N VAL A 280 -46.90 1.70 22.82
CA VAL A 280 -48.07 2.64 22.97
C VAL A 280 -49.42 1.92 23.32
N TYR A 281 -50.44 2.69 23.78
CA TYR A 281 -51.91 2.49 24.12
C TYR A 281 -52.79 1.41 23.36
N SER A 282 -54.10 1.09 23.62
CA SER A 282 -55.36 1.86 23.95
C SER A 282 -56.68 1.04 24.33
N GLU A 283 -57.84 1.74 24.58
CA GLU A 283 -59.33 1.40 24.46
C GLU A 283 -60.20 0.77 25.63
N THR A 284 -61.58 0.68 25.68
CA THR A 284 -62.80 1.58 25.51
C THR A 284 -64.17 0.95 26.06
N ASN A 285 -65.35 1.65 26.00
CA ASN A 285 -66.81 1.19 26.12
C ASN A 285 -67.43 0.85 27.53
N ALA A 286 -68.76 0.75 27.88
CA ALA A 286 -70.17 1.13 27.45
C ALA A 286 -71.14 0.93 28.71
N ALA A 287 -72.51 0.94 28.87
CA ALA A 287 -73.87 1.10 28.21
C ALA A 287 -74.97 1.36 29.35
N GLU A 288 -76.34 1.33 29.33
CA GLU A 288 -77.48 1.17 28.35
C GLU A 288 -78.85 1.92 28.68
N ARG A 289 -80.02 1.29 29.07
CA ARG A 289 -81.41 1.82 28.72
C ARG A 289 -82.71 1.41 29.55
N CYS A 290 -83.77 2.27 29.51
CA CYS A 290 -85.28 2.06 29.50
C CYS A 290 -86.20 1.59 30.69
N GLY A 291 -87.55 1.81 30.57
CA GLY A 291 -88.66 1.42 31.50
C GLY A 291 -90.12 1.91 31.10
N SER A 292 -91.22 1.46 31.76
CA SER A 292 -92.67 1.73 31.41
C SER A 292 -93.75 1.45 32.52
N ASP A 293 -95.07 1.73 32.28
CA ASP A 293 -96.32 0.92 32.67
C ASP A 293 -97.67 1.68 32.97
N VAL A 294 -98.76 0.99 33.42
CA VAL A 294 -100.23 1.18 33.06
C VAL A 294 -101.27 0.71 34.16
N HIS A 295 -102.55 1.21 34.20
CA HIS A 295 -103.85 0.42 34.35
C HIS A 295 -105.23 1.09 34.76
N THR A 296 -106.34 0.69 34.06
CA THR A 296 -107.79 0.44 34.43
C THR A 296 -108.85 1.45 34.99
N ALA A 297 -110.15 1.19 34.62
CA ALA A 297 -111.47 1.56 35.25
C ALA A 297 -112.16 2.92 34.86
N SER A 298 -113.50 3.14 34.87
CA SER A 298 -114.74 2.30 34.83
C SER A 298 -116.02 3.14 34.44
N GLN A 299 -117.28 2.69 34.71
CA GLN A 299 -118.58 3.21 34.19
C GLN A 299 -119.51 3.98 35.19
N THR A 300 -120.38 4.91 34.71
CA THR A 300 -121.89 4.78 34.69
C THR A 300 -122.67 6.04 34.24
N SER A 301 -123.84 5.81 33.61
CA SER A 301 -125.03 6.70 33.43
C SER A 301 -125.04 7.84 32.37
N ASP A 302 -126.01 7.73 31.45
CA ASP A 302 -126.27 8.64 30.33
C ASP A 302 -126.94 10.00 30.67
N THR A 303 -127.08 10.84 29.63
CA THR A 303 -127.79 12.14 29.58
C THR A 303 -127.03 13.37 30.11
N THR A 304 -126.19 13.24 31.13
CA THR A 304 -125.12 14.24 31.41
C THR A 304 -123.87 13.99 30.55
N GLN A 305 -123.68 12.74 30.14
CA GLN A 305 -122.50 12.24 29.44
C GLN A 305 -122.21 13.00 28.14
N LEU A 306 -123.19 13.23 27.25
CA LEU A 306 -122.98 13.96 25.99
C LEU A 306 -122.46 15.39 26.18
N THR A 307 -122.84 16.09 27.25
CA THR A 307 -122.35 17.45 27.52
C THR A 307 -120.92 17.43 28.08
N GLN A 308 -120.61 16.42 28.91
CA GLN A 308 -119.26 16.17 29.41
C GLN A 308 -118.32 15.76 28.28
N ASP A 309 -118.75 14.84 27.40
CA ASP A 309 -118.01 14.37 26.23
C ASP A 309 -117.78 15.50 25.23
N LEU A 310 -118.74 16.40 25.00
CA LEU A 310 -118.54 17.54 24.09
C LEU A 310 -117.58 18.58 24.69
N ALA A 311 -117.55 18.74 26.02
CA ALA A 311 -116.55 19.56 26.70
C ALA A 311 -115.15 18.90 26.70
N ASP A 312 -115.07 17.60 26.92
CA ASP A 312 -113.82 16.83 26.96
C ASP A 312 -113.24 16.61 25.55
N ILE A 313 -114.07 16.39 24.52
CA ILE A 313 -113.67 16.44 23.11
C ILE A 313 -113.19 17.85 22.76
N LYS A 314 -113.85 18.91 23.21
CA LYS A 314 -113.39 20.30 22.98
C LYS A 314 -112.06 20.57 23.69
N HIS A 315 -111.85 20.02 24.89
CA HIS A 315 -110.56 20.10 25.59
C HIS A 315 -109.48 19.27 24.88
N LYS A 316 -109.79 18.06 24.42
CA LYS A 316 -108.88 17.19 23.66
C LYS A 316 -108.53 17.77 22.30
N VAL A 317 -109.48 18.36 21.57
CA VAL A 317 -109.22 19.11 20.32
C VAL A 317 -108.31 20.29 20.63
N LYS A 318 -108.60 21.12 21.65
CA LYS A 318 -107.71 22.22 22.06
C LYS A 318 -106.32 21.74 22.48
N THR A 319 -106.22 20.58 23.13
CA THR A 319 -104.95 19.96 23.52
C THR A 319 -104.20 19.43 22.30
N LEU A 320 -104.90 18.87 21.31
CA LEU A 320 -104.34 18.43 20.04
C LEU A 320 -103.90 19.60 19.16
N GLU A 321 -104.66 20.71 19.11
CA GLU A 321 -104.24 21.97 18.49
C GLU A 321 -102.91 22.45 19.10
N LEU A 322 -102.84 22.53 20.44
CA LEU A 322 -101.62 22.93 21.15
C LEU A 322 -100.45 21.94 20.97
N LEU A 323 -100.70 20.63 20.87
CA LEU A 323 -99.68 19.61 20.58
C LEU A 323 -99.22 19.61 19.11
N VAL A 324 -100.11 19.96 18.17
CA VAL A 324 -99.77 20.11 16.75
C VAL A 324 -98.97 21.39 16.52
N ASP A 325 -99.38 22.52 17.10
CA ASP A 325 -98.63 23.78 17.02
C ASP A 325 -97.24 23.64 17.65
N SER A 326 -97.16 23.13 18.88
CA SER A 326 -95.87 22.94 19.57
C SER A 326 -94.99 21.88 18.92
N GLY A 327 -95.56 20.75 18.46
CA GLY A 327 -94.81 19.71 17.74
C GLY A 327 -94.28 20.19 16.38
N SER A 328 -95.10 20.92 15.63
CA SER A 328 -94.73 21.48 14.33
C SER A 328 -93.64 22.56 14.44
N GLN A 329 -93.72 23.44 15.45
CA GLN A 329 -92.66 24.42 15.73
C GLN A 329 -91.37 23.74 16.21
N HIS A 330 -91.47 22.82 17.19
CA HIS A 330 -90.31 22.19 17.82
C HIS A 330 -89.45 21.37 16.85
N LEU A 331 -90.07 20.61 15.92
CA LEU A 331 -89.33 19.86 14.91
C LEU A 331 -88.59 20.80 13.95
N ASN A 332 -89.33 21.72 13.30
CA ASN A 332 -88.76 22.61 12.29
C ASN A 332 -87.66 23.52 12.84
N GLU A 333 -87.83 24.09 14.05
CA GLU A 333 -86.85 25.06 14.58
C GLU A 333 -85.61 24.37 15.15
N THR A 334 -85.75 23.20 15.80
CA THR A 334 -84.61 22.46 16.39
C THR A 334 -83.71 21.85 15.31
N GLU A 335 -84.31 21.20 14.31
CA GLU A 335 -83.54 20.58 13.21
C GLU A 335 -82.85 21.64 12.35
N LEU A 336 -83.54 22.75 12.03
CA LEU A 336 -82.96 23.87 11.29
C LEU A 336 -81.79 24.53 12.05
N LYS A 337 -81.89 24.64 13.37
CA LYS A 337 -80.82 25.20 14.21
C LYS A 337 -79.60 24.27 14.26
N GLY A 338 -79.80 22.97 14.45
CA GLY A 338 -78.73 21.97 14.38
C GLY A 338 -78.05 21.93 13.01
N PHE A 339 -78.83 21.93 11.93
CA PHE A 339 -78.30 21.95 10.55
C PHE A 339 -77.50 23.22 10.26
N LYS A 340 -77.93 24.38 10.76
CA LYS A 340 -77.22 25.67 10.64
C LYS A 340 -75.91 25.68 11.45
N GLU A 341 -75.87 25.00 12.59
CA GLU A 341 -74.68 24.87 13.42
C GLU A 341 -73.66 23.90 12.80
N GLU A 342 -74.09 22.74 12.29
CA GLU A 342 -73.24 21.85 11.48
C GLU A 342 -72.74 22.53 10.20
N SER A 343 -73.59 23.28 9.50
CA SER A 343 -73.16 24.10 8.35
C SER A 343 -72.07 25.11 8.71
N SER A 344 -72.13 25.66 9.93
CA SER A 344 -71.11 26.59 10.46
C SER A 344 -69.80 25.88 10.79
N LYS A 345 -69.84 24.69 11.43
CA LYS A 345 -68.67 23.84 11.67
C LYS A 345 -68.01 23.42 10.35
N LEU A 346 -68.79 22.93 9.40
CA LEU A 346 -68.33 22.51 8.07
C LEU A 346 -67.60 23.65 7.34
N LYS A 347 -68.11 24.88 7.47
CA LYS A 347 -67.50 26.08 6.88
C LYS A 347 -66.14 26.43 7.51
N ILE A 348 -65.98 26.25 8.82
CA ILE A 348 -64.70 26.42 9.52
C ILE A 348 -63.68 25.36 9.06
N SER A 349 -64.09 24.09 9.02
CA SER A 349 -63.26 22.99 8.50
C SER A 349 -62.84 23.22 7.04
N LEU A 350 -63.74 23.73 6.20
CA LEU A 350 -63.45 24.08 4.81
C LEU A 350 -62.43 25.22 4.69
N THR A 351 -62.48 26.23 5.57
CA THR A 351 -61.45 27.29 5.59
C THR A 351 -60.09 26.77 6.04
N ALA A 352 -60.03 25.94 7.08
CA ALA A 352 -58.76 25.34 7.55
C ALA A 352 -58.15 24.42 6.48
N LEU A 353 -58.96 23.57 5.83
CA LEU A 353 -58.52 22.71 4.74
C LEU A 353 -57.96 23.52 3.55
N LYS A 354 -58.60 24.65 3.22
CA LYS A 354 -58.12 25.56 2.16
C LYS A 354 -56.75 26.17 2.51
N GLU A 355 -56.52 26.50 3.77
CA GLU A 355 -55.26 27.06 4.25
C GLU A 355 -54.12 26.01 4.20
N GLU A 356 -54.37 24.78 4.64
CA GLU A 356 -53.42 23.66 4.46
C GLU A 356 -53.11 23.38 2.98
N VAL A 357 -54.12 23.41 2.09
CA VAL A 357 -53.91 23.29 0.64
C VAL A 357 -52.98 24.39 0.11
N THR A 358 -53.06 25.62 0.62
CA THR A 358 -52.12 26.69 0.22
C THR A 358 -50.69 26.47 0.75
N LYS A 359 -50.52 25.92 1.96
CA LYS A 359 -49.20 25.53 2.49
C LYS A 359 -48.55 24.41 1.67
N ILE A 360 -49.36 23.42 1.25
CA ILE A 360 -48.94 22.33 0.36
C ILE A 360 -48.54 22.88 -1.01
N GLN A 361 -49.29 23.84 -1.58
CA GLN A 361 -48.90 24.51 -2.83
C GLN A 361 -47.57 25.25 -2.70
N GLN A 362 -47.31 25.93 -1.58
CA GLN A 362 -46.03 26.60 -1.32
C GLN A 362 -44.84 25.63 -1.23
N THR A 363 -44.99 24.50 -0.53
CA THR A 363 -43.92 23.48 -0.43
C THR A 363 -43.68 22.75 -1.75
N ILE A 364 -44.71 22.53 -2.58
CA ILE A 364 -44.54 22.03 -3.96
C ILE A 364 -43.71 23.01 -4.81
N VAL A 365 -43.90 24.32 -4.63
CA VAL A 365 -43.13 25.35 -5.35
C VAL A 365 -41.67 25.40 -4.89
N SER A 366 -41.37 25.31 -3.60
CA SER A 366 -39.97 25.26 -3.12
C SER A 366 -39.27 23.99 -3.60
N PHE A 367 -39.90 22.82 -3.42
CA PHE A 367 -39.33 21.53 -3.82
C PHE A 367 -39.06 21.45 -5.33
N LYS A 368 -39.87 22.10 -6.17
CA LYS A 368 -39.61 22.25 -7.61
C LYS A 368 -38.36 23.11 -7.89
N GLY A 369 -38.12 24.14 -7.09
CA GLY A 369 -36.89 24.93 -7.13
C GLY A 369 -35.66 24.10 -6.74
N ASP A 370 -35.75 23.37 -5.62
CA ASP A 370 -34.68 22.51 -5.11
C ASP A 370 -34.32 21.42 -6.11
N MET A 371 -35.31 20.73 -6.68
CA MET A 371 -35.16 19.75 -7.76
C MET A 371 -34.46 20.35 -8.99
N SER A 372 -34.81 21.59 -9.36
CA SER A 372 -34.18 22.30 -10.48
C SER A 372 -32.72 22.67 -10.19
N SER A 373 -32.35 22.91 -8.92
CA SER A 373 -30.96 23.12 -8.51
C SER A 373 -30.17 21.80 -8.51
N MET A 374 -30.77 20.72 -8.02
CA MET A 374 -30.18 19.38 -7.97
C MET A 374 -29.89 18.86 -9.38
N GLN A 375 -30.79 19.08 -10.33
CA GLN A 375 -30.60 18.73 -11.74
C GLN A 375 -29.40 19.47 -12.37
N LYS A 376 -29.21 20.77 -12.07
CA LYS A 376 -28.03 21.53 -12.52
C LYS A 376 -26.74 21.01 -11.91
N ASN A 377 -26.74 20.72 -10.62
CA ASN A 377 -25.57 20.19 -9.90
C ASN A 377 -25.18 18.80 -10.44
N MET A 378 -26.17 17.94 -10.72
CA MET A 378 -25.94 16.62 -11.33
C MET A 378 -25.34 16.73 -12.73
N ILE A 379 -25.83 17.65 -13.58
CA ILE A 379 -25.24 17.91 -14.90
C ILE A 379 -23.79 18.42 -14.77
N LYS A 380 -23.51 19.33 -13.84
CA LYS A 380 -22.13 19.82 -13.63
C LYS A 380 -21.20 18.69 -13.18
N MET A 381 -21.62 17.90 -12.19
CA MET A 381 -20.86 16.75 -11.69
C MET A 381 -20.61 15.70 -12.80
N GLN A 382 -21.57 15.50 -13.70
CA GLN A 382 -21.43 14.62 -14.85
C GLN A 382 -20.36 15.11 -15.86
N GLU A 383 -20.22 16.42 -16.05
CA GLU A 383 -19.17 16.99 -16.92
C GLU A 383 -17.81 17.05 -16.22
N ASP A 384 -17.75 17.42 -14.94
CA ASP A 384 -16.52 17.39 -14.13
C ASP A 384 -15.91 15.95 -14.14
N LEU A 385 -16.73 14.93 -13.86
CA LEU A 385 -16.34 13.52 -13.95
C LEU A 385 -15.93 13.08 -15.38
N ARG A 386 -16.51 13.68 -16.42
CA ARG A 386 -16.15 13.41 -17.81
C ARG A 386 -14.77 13.96 -18.14
N VAL A 387 -14.46 15.19 -17.70
CA VAL A 387 -13.14 15.82 -17.85
C VAL A 387 -12.07 14.98 -17.15
N ASP A 388 -12.25 14.62 -15.88
CA ASP A 388 -11.29 13.81 -15.12
C ASP A 388 -11.03 12.45 -15.77
N ASN A 389 -12.09 11.78 -16.25
CA ASN A 389 -11.96 10.52 -17.00
C ASN A 389 -11.18 10.67 -18.33
N THR A 390 -11.14 11.85 -18.95
CA THR A 390 -10.27 12.10 -20.12
C THR A 390 -8.83 12.43 -19.73
N GLY A 391 -8.61 13.11 -18.59
CA GLY A 391 -7.28 13.33 -18.02
C GLY A 391 -6.59 12.02 -17.65
N LEU A 392 -7.25 11.21 -16.81
CA LEU A 392 -6.74 9.91 -16.36
C LEU A 392 -6.38 8.97 -17.53
N LYS A 393 -7.16 8.98 -18.63
CA LYS A 393 -6.83 8.20 -19.85
C LYS A 393 -5.54 8.64 -20.52
N LYS A 394 -5.24 9.95 -20.53
CA LYS A 394 -3.99 10.52 -21.07
C LYS A 394 -2.80 10.16 -20.18
N ASP A 395 -2.98 10.19 -18.87
CA ASP A 395 -1.92 9.89 -17.91
C ASP A 395 -1.59 8.39 -17.91
N ILE A 396 -2.60 7.51 -17.96
CA ILE A 396 -2.44 6.06 -18.18
C ILE A 396 -1.67 5.77 -19.47
N ALA A 397 -1.97 6.47 -20.58
CA ALA A 397 -1.24 6.32 -21.84
C ALA A 397 0.24 6.76 -21.72
N THR A 398 0.52 7.78 -20.91
CA THR A 398 1.87 8.29 -20.66
C THR A 398 2.67 7.31 -19.77
N ILE A 399 2.11 6.90 -18.62
CA ILE A 399 2.70 5.91 -17.72
C ILE A 399 3.00 4.59 -18.44
N LYS A 400 2.09 4.15 -19.33
CA LYS A 400 2.31 2.95 -20.16
C LYS A 400 3.50 3.10 -21.10
N LYS A 401 3.72 4.27 -21.70
CA LYS A 401 4.89 4.56 -22.54
C LYS A 401 6.17 4.49 -21.70
N ASP A 402 6.21 5.17 -20.57
CA ASP A 402 7.41 5.25 -19.73
C ASP A 402 7.77 3.88 -19.11
N THR A 403 6.77 3.08 -18.75
CA THR A 403 6.95 1.69 -18.34
C THR A 403 7.70 0.87 -19.41
N THR A 404 7.33 1.00 -20.70
CA THR A 404 8.04 0.29 -21.78
C THR A 404 9.45 0.82 -22.05
N LEU A 405 9.75 2.07 -21.71
CA LEU A 405 11.10 2.64 -21.79
C LEU A 405 11.99 2.12 -20.65
N LEU A 406 11.45 2.08 -19.41
CA LEU A 406 12.14 1.51 -18.25
C LEU A 406 12.42 0.02 -18.43
N GLN A 407 11.45 -0.76 -18.94
CA GLN A 407 11.66 -2.18 -19.25
C GLN A 407 12.81 -2.40 -20.25
N LYS A 408 12.90 -1.58 -21.31
CA LYS A 408 14.01 -1.65 -22.27
C LYS A 408 15.36 -1.30 -21.64
N ARG A 409 15.41 -0.27 -20.80
CA ARG A 409 16.65 0.16 -20.12
C ARG A 409 17.13 -0.85 -19.08
N ASN A 410 16.20 -1.44 -18.31
CA ASN A 410 16.53 -2.51 -17.37
C ASN A 410 17.05 -3.76 -18.08
N LYS A 411 16.51 -4.08 -19.28
CA LYS A 411 17.05 -5.18 -20.07
C LYS A 411 18.49 -4.91 -20.53
N SER A 412 18.78 -3.76 -21.15
CA SER A 412 20.15 -3.50 -21.62
C SER A 412 21.16 -3.49 -20.45
N PHE A 413 20.80 -2.89 -19.32
CA PHE A 413 21.65 -2.91 -18.11
C PHE A 413 21.91 -4.33 -17.59
N HIS A 414 20.94 -5.24 -17.69
CA HIS A 414 21.13 -6.64 -17.34
C HIS A 414 22.02 -7.38 -18.35
N ASP A 415 21.84 -7.12 -19.65
CA ASP A 415 22.66 -7.69 -20.72
C ASP A 415 24.13 -7.21 -20.61
N ASP A 416 24.36 -5.94 -20.28
CA ASP A 416 25.67 -5.33 -20.02
C ASP A 416 26.33 -5.94 -18.76
N LEU A 417 25.63 -5.99 -17.62
CA LEU A 417 26.15 -6.57 -16.38
C LEU A 417 26.47 -8.07 -16.53
N SER A 418 25.69 -8.81 -17.32
CA SER A 418 25.92 -10.22 -17.65
C SER A 418 27.19 -10.44 -18.49
N LYS A 419 27.58 -9.45 -19.30
CA LYS A 419 28.82 -9.45 -20.09
C LYS A 419 30.03 -9.16 -19.20
N ASP A 420 29.95 -8.16 -18.33
CA ASP A 420 31.05 -7.78 -17.43
C ASP A 420 31.33 -8.85 -16.37
N LEU A 421 30.29 -9.54 -15.88
CA LEU A 421 30.47 -10.68 -14.97
C LEU A 421 31.19 -11.88 -15.63
N LYS A 422 30.99 -12.09 -16.94
CA LYS A 422 31.69 -13.16 -17.69
C LYS A 422 33.16 -12.82 -17.90
N SER A 423 33.48 -11.62 -18.36
CA SER A 423 34.87 -11.20 -18.56
C SER A 423 35.65 -11.16 -17.24
N PHE A 424 35.02 -10.72 -16.14
CA PHE A 424 35.61 -10.80 -14.80
C PHE A 424 35.89 -12.26 -14.39
N LYS A 425 34.94 -13.18 -14.60
CA LYS A 425 35.12 -14.59 -14.27
C LYS A 425 36.24 -15.23 -15.10
N GLU A 426 36.26 -14.99 -16.41
CA GLU A 426 37.29 -15.49 -17.32
C GLU A 426 38.69 -15.03 -16.87
N ASN A 427 38.85 -13.73 -16.61
CA ASN A 427 40.11 -13.14 -16.13
C ASN A 427 40.55 -13.61 -14.73
N SER A 428 39.64 -14.11 -13.89
CA SER A 428 39.91 -14.54 -12.51
C SER A 428 40.23 -16.03 -12.37
N SER A 429 40.40 -16.76 -13.48
CA SER A 429 40.43 -18.24 -13.49
C SER A 429 41.75 -18.88 -13.02
N ILE A 430 42.81 -18.11 -12.75
CA ILE A 430 44.17 -18.64 -12.57
C ILE A 430 44.38 -19.08 -11.11
N THR A 431 43.93 -20.30 -10.81
CA THR A 431 44.29 -21.01 -9.58
C THR A 431 45.69 -21.61 -9.72
N VAL A 432 46.60 -21.32 -8.78
CA VAL A 432 47.91 -21.98 -8.71
C VAL A 432 48.26 -22.45 -7.30
N ALA A 433 48.96 -23.58 -7.21
CA ALA A 433 49.48 -24.15 -5.97
C ALA A 433 50.55 -25.20 -6.31
N PHE A 434 51.58 -25.35 -5.48
CA PHE A 434 52.55 -26.43 -5.61
C PHE A 434 52.91 -27.08 -4.28
N ASN A 435 53.42 -28.31 -4.31
CA ASN A 435 53.95 -29.00 -3.13
C ASN A 435 55.14 -29.91 -3.52
N GLY A 436 56.36 -29.39 -3.36
CA GLY A 436 57.61 -30.09 -3.68
C GLY A 436 58.24 -30.81 -2.48
N VAL A 437 58.94 -31.91 -2.75
CA VAL A 437 59.75 -32.66 -1.77
C VAL A 437 61.12 -33.03 -2.35
N LEU A 438 62.13 -33.16 -1.50
CA LEU A 438 63.39 -33.82 -1.87
C LEU A 438 63.18 -35.34 -1.81
N LYS A 439 63.53 -36.06 -2.87
CA LYS A 439 63.41 -37.54 -2.94
C LYS A 439 64.54 -38.28 -2.22
N GLU A 440 65.72 -37.66 -2.14
CA GLU A 440 66.95 -38.27 -1.61
C GLU A 440 67.73 -37.24 -0.76
N ASP A 441 68.60 -37.73 0.13
CA ASP A 441 69.54 -36.91 0.92
C ASP A 441 70.48 -36.16 -0.04
N ARG A 442 70.36 -34.82 -0.11
CA ARG A 442 71.27 -33.97 -0.89
C ARG A 442 72.38 -33.40 0.00
N GLU A 443 73.64 -33.61 -0.40
CA GLU A 443 74.78 -32.87 0.14
C GLU A 443 74.75 -31.43 -0.39
N ILE A 444 74.94 -30.46 0.50
CA ILE A 444 74.87 -29.01 0.21
C ILE A 444 76.14 -28.38 0.77
N SER A 445 76.80 -27.56 -0.04
CA SER A 445 78.03 -26.86 0.34
C SER A 445 77.78 -25.72 1.34
N ARG A 446 78.85 -25.09 1.82
CA ARG A 446 78.76 -23.84 2.62
C ARG A 446 78.30 -22.63 1.79
N THR A 447 78.11 -22.78 0.49
CA THR A 447 77.52 -21.78 -0.42
C THR A 447 75.99 -21.84 -0.45
N ARG A 448 75.32 -20.74 -0.82
CA ARG A 448 73.87 -20.75 -1.07
C ARG A 448 73.60 -21.52 -2.38
N GLU A 449 72.78 -22.56 -2.32
CA GLU A 449 72.36 -23.37 -3.46
C GLU A 449 70.83 -23.40 -3.58
N THR A 450 70.31 -23.47 -4.81
CA THR A 450 68.86 -23.61 -5.03
C THR A 450 68.40 -25.05 -4.74
N LEU A 451 67.34 -25.17 -3.94
CA LEU A 451 66.68 -26.44 -3.65
C LEU A 451 65.64 -26.76 -4.73
N ILE A 452 66.08 -27.52 -5.72
CA ILE A 452 65.21 -28.15 -6.71
C ILE A 452 64.44 -29.29 -6.01
N MET A 453 63.11 -29.21 -6.01
CA MET A 453 62.22 -30.17 -5.36
C MET A 453 61.36 -30.89 -6.40
N ASN A 454 61.04 -32.14 -6.15
CA ASN A 454 60.19 -32.97 -7.01
C ASN A 454 58.72 -32.81 -6.60
N VAL A 455 57.80 -32.69 -7.56
CA VAL A 455 56.41 -32.28 -7.31
C VAL A 455 55.44 -33.40 -7.68
N GLU A 456 55.43 -34.46 -6.88
CA GLU A 456 54.70 -35.70 -7.18
C GLU A 456 53.16 -35.60 -7.12
N LYS A 457 52.60 -34.55 -6.49
CA LYS A 457 51.17 -34.54 -6.09
C LYS A 457 50.40 -33.25 -6.39
N CYS A 458 51.07 -32.12 -6.63
CA CYS A 458 50.40 -30.83 -6.83
C CYS A 458 51.36 -29.83 -7.50
N ASN A 459 51.14 -29.53 -8.77
CA ASN A 459 51.70 -28.36 -9.48
C ASN A 459 50.58 -27.69 -10.28
N VAL A 460 49.54 -27.25 -9.58
CA VAL A 460 48.34 -26.64 -10.18
C VAL A 460 48.75 -25.34 -10.87
N GLY A 461 48.44 -25.24 -12.17
CA GLY A 461 48.84 -24.14 -13.03
C GLY A 461 50.32 -24.10 -13.43
N GLN A 462 51.11 -25.13 -13.09
CA GLN A 462 52.50 -25.30 -13.55
C GLN A 462 53.42 -24.10 -13.22
N ALA A 463 53.16 -23.43 -12.11
CA ALA A 463 53.88 -22.23 -11.69
C ALA A 463 55.21 -22.53 -10.98
N TYR A 464 55.45 -23.78 -10.55
CA TYR A 464 56.76 -24.23 -10.07
C TYR A 464 57.49 -25.03 -11.16
N ASP A 465 58.77 -24.69 -11.36
CA ASP A 465 59.67 -25.32 -12.31
C ASP A 465 60.56 -26.37 -11.60
N GLU A 466 60.45 -27.64 -12.01
CA GLU A 466 61.21 -28.77 -11.45
C GLU A 466 62.64 -28.91 -12.02
N GLU A 467 63.02 -28.13 -13.04
CA GLU A 467 64.41 -28.05 -13.52
C GLU A 467 65.21 -26.97 -12.78
N THR A 468 64.62 -25.79 -12.56
CA THR A 468 65.31 -24.66 -11.89
C THR A 468 65.02 -24.55 -10.40
N GLY A 469 63.92 -25.14 -9.92
CA GLY A 469 63.45 -25.04 -8.53
C GLY A 469 62.73 -23.73 -8.19
N VAL A 470 62.34 -22.94 -9.20
CA VAL A 470 61.76 -21.59 -9.05
C VAL A 470 60.23 -21.61 -9.15
N PHE A 471 59.54 -20.84 -8.31
CA PHE A 471 58.13 -20.51 -8.48
C PHE A 471 57.97 -19.16 -9.19
N THR A 472 57.25 -19.13 -10.31
CA THR A 472 56.92 -17.90 -11.06
C THR A 472 55.46 -17.54 -10.84
N ALA A 473 55.18 -16.37 -10.25
CA ALA A 473 53.82 -15.88 -10.07
C ALA A 473 53.17 -15.50 -11.42
N PRO A 474 52.09 -16.17 -11.87
CA PRO A 474 51.48 -15.89 -13.18
C PRO A 474 50.59 -14.64 -13.20
N VAL A 475 50.20 -14.11 -12.04
CA VAL A 475 49.37 -12.92 -11.88
C VAL A 475 49.82 -12.12 -10.66
N THR A 476 49.49 -10.82 -10.61
CA THR A 476 49.68 -10.01 -9.39
C THR A 476 48.70 -10.47 -8.31
N GLY A 477 49.21 -10.91 -7.16
CA GLY A 477 48.40 -11.38 -6.05
C GLY A 477 49.23 -11.69 -4.79
N THR A 478 48.54 -12.12 -3.74
CA THR A 478 49.19 -12.61 -2.51
C THR A 478 49.44 -14.12 -2.63
N TYR A 479 50.68 -14.53 -2.38
CA TYR A 479 51.12 -15.92 -2.39
C TYR A 479 51.58 -16.33 -0.98
N PHE A 480 51.43 -17.60 -0.64
CA PHE A 480 51.81 -18.16 0.65
C PHE A 480 52.82 -19.29 0.45
N PHE A 481 53.94 -19.24 1.16
CA PHE A 481 55.01 -20.21 1.06
C PHE A 481 55.36 -20.79 2.43
N LEU A 482 55.28 -22.12 2.55
CA LEU A 482 55.69 -22.87 3.73
C LEU A 482 56.76 -23.89 3.34
N ALA A 483 57.96 -23.76 3.91
CA ALA A 483 59.08 -24.66 3.67
C ALA A 483 59.62 -25.26 4.97
N ARG A 484 60.07 -26.52 4.92
CA ARG A 484 60.70 -27.22 6.05
C ARG A 484 61.90 -28.03 5.55
N ALA A 485 63.00 -28.00 6.29
CA ALA A 485 64.18 -28.80 6.00
C ALA A 485 64.67 -29.51 7.27
N LEU A 486 65.27 -30.69 7.10
CA LEU A 486 65.76 -31.55 8.17
C LEU A 486 67.23 -31.91 7.89
N LYS A 487 68.10 -31.75 8.88
CA LYS A 487 69.51 -32.18 8.75
C LYS A 487 69.62 -33.68 8.99
N ALA A 488 69.87 -34.45 7.93
CA ALA A 488 70.12 -35.89 8.03
C ALA A 488 71.46 -36.20 8.71
N LYS A 489 72.54 -35.50 8.34
CA LYS A 489 73.93 -35.76 8.78
C LYS A 489 74.75 -34.46 8.84
N GLY A 490 75.91 -34.51 9.51
CA GLY A 490 76.93 -33.44 9.50
C GLY A 490 76.91 -32.47 10.70
N PRO A 491 78.05 -31.86 11.06
CA PRO A 491 78.19 -30.99 12.24
C PRO A 491 77.74 -29.55 12.01
N GLU A 492 77.39 -29.16 10.79
CA GLU A 492 77.01 -27.78 10.45
C GLU A 492 75.55 -27.45 10.79
N PHE A 493 75.18 -26.17 10.73
CA PHE A 493 73.80 -25.69 10.83
C PHE A 493 73.03 -25.88 9.51
N CYS A 494 71.77 -26.26 9.61
CA CYS A 494 70.83 -26.23 8.48
C CYS A 494 70.11 -24.87 8.46
N GLY A 495 69.80 -24.35 7.27
CA GLY A 495 69.03 -23.11 7.14
C GLY A 495 68.33 -23.01 5.80
N LEU A 496 67.14 -22.43 5.82
CA LEU A 496 66.33 -22.12 4.64
C LEU A 496 66.29 -20.61 4.40
N ILE A 497 66.20 -20.24 3.14
CA ILE A 497 66.04 -18.85 2.69
C ILE A 497 65.01 -18.89 1.56
N ILE A 498 64.00 -18.01 1.60
CA ILE A 498 63.14 -17.73 0.45
C ILE A 498 63.60 -16.40 -0.15
N THR A 499 63.80 -16.40 -1.46
CA THR A 499 64.21 -15.22 -2.23
C THR A 499 63.17 -14.87 -3.28
N VAL A 500 62.83 -13.60 -3.40
CA VAL A 500 62.00 -13.03 -4.49
C VAL A 500 62.93 -12.19 -5.35
N ASP A 501 63.01 -12.48 -6.65
CA ASP A 501 63.89 -11.81 -7.62
C ASP A 501 65.36 -11.67 -7.15
N GLY A 502 65.88 -12.74 -6.53
CA GLY A 502 67.22 -12.80 -5.95
C GLY A 502 67.40 -12.06 -4.60
N SER A 503 66.41 -11.28 -4.17
CA SER A 503 66.41 -10.59 -2.88
C SER A 503 65.89 -11.49 -1.77
N GLU A 504 66.54 -11.45 -0.60
CA GLU A 504 66.19 -12.27 0.57
C GLU A 504 64.90 -11.77 1.24
N ALA A 505 63.81 -12.54 1.12
CA ALA A 505 62.50 -12.18 1.67
C ALA A 505 62.33 -12.69 3.12
N THR A 506 62.75 -13.93 3.39
CA THR A 506 62.70 -14.51 4.75
C THR A 506 63.72 -15.64 4.92
N ARG A 507 64.08 -15.96 6.17
CA ARG A 507 65.14 -16.93 6.55
C ARG A 507 64.76 -17.72 7.80
N SER A 508 65.15 -19.00 7.83
CA SER A 508 65.14 -19.86 9.02
C SER A 508 66.51 -20.55 9.22
N LYS A 509 66.82 -20.94 10.46
CA LYS A 509 68.03 -21.69 10.84
C LYS A 509 67.71 -22.73 11.92
N SER A 510 68.45 -23.83 11.94
CA SER A 510 68.43 -24.82 13.03
C SER A 510 69.00 -24.24 14.33
N HIS A 511 68.50 -24.69 15.47
CA HIS A 511 68.96 -24.27 16.80
C HIS A 511 70.42 -24.68 17.08
N ASP A 512 71.12 -23.88 17.89
CA ASP A 512 72.52 -24.05 18.33
C ASP A 512 72.65 -25.07 19.50
N GLY A 513 71.88 -26.17 19.42
CA GLY A 513 71.94 -27.29 20.36
C GLY A 513 72.86 -28.39 19.83
N GLU A 514 73.15 -29.42 20.65
CA GLU A 514 74.07 -30.51 20.28
C GLU A 514 73.90 -30.98 18.83
N LEU A 515 75.03 -31.14 18.14
CA LEU A 515 75.14 -31.28 16.68
C LEU A 515 74.75 -32.68 16.16
N GLN A 516 73.63 -33.20 16.66
CA GLN A 516 73.07 -34.50 16.33
C GLN A 516 72.29 -34.47 14.99
N ALA A 517 71.95 -35.66 14.49
CA ALA A 517 71.05 -35.82 13.35
C ALA A 517 69.60 -35.49 13.73
N GLY A 518 68.80 -35.00 12.77
CA GLY A 518 67.38 -34.74 12.97
C GLY A 518 67.01 -33.32 13.45
N VAL A 519 67.98 -32.40 13.57
CA VAL A 519 67.66 -30.98 13.80
C VAL A 519 67.17 -30.35 12.49
N GLY A 520 66.01 -29.67 12.54
CA GLY A 520 65.39 -29.04 11.37
C GLY A 520 65.24 -27.53 11.47
N CYS A 521 64.71 -26.93 10.40
CA CYS A 521 64.26 -25.55 10.36
C CYS A 521 62.94 -25.45 9.57
N SER A 522 62.12 -24.44 9.89
CA SER A 522 60.82 -24.18 9.24
C SER A 522 60.68 -22.71 8.93
N LEU A 523 60.07 -22.41 7.78
CA LEU A 523 60.04 -21.08 7.19
C LEU A 523 58.66 -20.81 6.58
N CYS A 524 58.11 -19.62 6.83
CA CYS A 524 56.80 -19.20 6.36
C CYS A 524 56.88 -17.75 5.87
N THR A 525 56.19 -17.43 4.76
CA THR A 525 55.98 -16.06 4.26
C THR A 525 54.75 -15.98 3.36
#